data_AF-A0A3A9WKX8-F1
#
_entry.id   AF-A0A3A9WKX8-F1
#
_cell.length_a   1.000
_cell.length_b   1.000
_cell.length_c   1.000
_cell.angle_alpha   90.00
_cell.angle_beta   90.00
_cell.angle_gamma   90.00
#
_symmetry.space_group_name_H-M   'P 1'
#
loop_
_entity.id
_entity.type
_entity.pdbx_description
1 polymer ?
#
loop_
_entity_poly.entity_id
_entity_poly.type
_entity_poly.pdbx_seq_one_letter_code
_entity_poly.pdbx_strand_id
1 'polypeptide(L)'
;MATKLSERVPSMARAVAVPLHNLGVAAVAVQICLVYMVSGLYKVQGQVWQDGTALFYILRVDEFELPGVSSIIYENDLLVYLGTYATVIFLIYFPLGVLVPRIRPWAAAASIGFHLSIAVIMGLTSFALTMVACDLVFLSGAIDRALDWARDSVKRLGGSRVSQATEAIEAVDNSDRPSGVSTMESKETA
;
A
#
# COMPACT_ATOMS: atom_id res chain seq x y z
N MET A 1 -11.71 -31.23 -3.04
CA MET A 1 -13.17 -31.09 -2.79
C MET A 1 -13.67 -29.64 -2.87
N ALA A 2 -12.82 -28.62 -2.68
CA ALA A 2 -13.20 -27.20 -2.83
C ALA A 2 -13.40 -26.72 -4.29
N THR A 3 -12.90 -27.47 -5.28
CA THR A 3 -12.97 -27.11 -6.71
C THR A 3 -14.34 -27.32 -7.36
N LYS A 4 -15.25 -28.10 -6.77
CA LYS A 4 -16.57 -28.39 -7.35
C LYS A 4 -17.66 -27.36 -7.02
N LEU A 5 -17.39 -26.40 -6.12
CA LEU A 5 -18.36 -25.36 -5.74
C LEU A 5 -18.30 -24.14 -6.67
N SER A 6 -17.19 -23.91 -7.38
CA SER A 6 -17.03 -22.79 -8.32
C SER A 6 -17.78 -22.97 -9.65
N GLU A 7 -18.19 -24.20 -9.98
CA GLU A 7 -18.96 -24.51 -11.20
C GLU A 7 -20.45 -24.17 -11.10
N ARG A 8 -20.98 -23.88 -9.89
CA ARG A 8 -22.41 -23.60 -9.68
C ARG A 8 -22.80 -22.13 -9.66
N VAL A 9 -21.85 -21.21 -9.83
CA VAL A 9 -22.17 -19.79 -9.98
C VAL A 9 -22.58 -19.58 -11.45
N PRO A 10 -23.84 -19.24 -11.75
CA PRO A 10 -24.27 -19.03 -13.13
C PRO A 10 -23.38 -17.96 -13.76
N SER A 11 -22.95 -18.16 -15.01
CA SER A 11 -22.07 -17.25 -15.75
C SER A 11 -22.54 -15.79 -15.67
N MET A 12 -23.86 -15.58 -15.63
CA MET A 12 -24.51 -14.28 -15.42
C MET A 12 -24.21 -13.65 -14.05
N ALA A 13 -24.21 -14.41 -12.96
CA ALA A 13 -23.86 -13.89 -11.63
C ALA A 13 -22.40 -13.44 -11.59
N ARG A 14 -21.49 -14.16 -12.28
CA ARG A 14 -20.08 -13.76 -12.40
C ARG A 14 -19.92 -12.50 -13.26
N ALA A 15 -20.69 -12.39 -14.35
CA ALA A 15 -20.69 -11.26 -15.25
C ALA A 15 -21.16 -9.95 -14.56
N VAL A 16 -22.07 -10.04 -13.59
CA VAL A 16 -22.55 -8.87 -12.82
C VAL A 16 -21.69 -8.61 -11.57
N ALA A 17 -21.15 -9.66 -10.93
CA ALA A 17 -20.38 -9.50 -9.70
C ALA A 17 -19.09 -8.69 -9.88
N VAL A 18 -18.35 -8.89 -10.98
CA VAL A 18 -17.10 -8.16 -11.25
C VAL A 18 -17.33 -6.65 -11.46
N PRO A 19 -18.23 -6.19 -12.35
CA PRO A 19 -18.49 -4.76 -12.51
C PRO A 19 -19.11 -4.16 -11.25
N LEU A 20 -19.97 -4.88 -10.54
CA LEU A 20 -20.55 -4.40 -9.28
C LEU A 20 -19.49 -4.20 -8.19
N HIS A 21 -18.54 -5.13 -8.07
CA HIS A 21 -17.41 -5.00 -7.16
C HIS A 21 -16.54 -3.79 -7.51
N ASN A 22 -16.17 -3.64 -8.79
CA ASN A 22 -15.37 -2.51 -9.27
C ASN A 22 -16.09 -1.17 -9.07
N LEU A 23 -17.41 -1.14 -9.30
CA LEU A 23 -18.24 0.03 -9.05
C LEU A 23 -18.29 0.37 -7.56
N GLY A 24 -18.43 -0.63 -6.70
CA GLY A 24 -18.40 -0.44 -5.24
C GLY A 24 -17.08 0.15 -4.76
N VAL A 25 -15.96 -0.38 -5.25
CA VAL A 25 -14.62 0.16 -4.95
C VAL A 25 -14.47 1.59 -5.48
N ALA A 26 -14.94 1.87 -6.70
CA ALA A 26 -14.90 3.21 -7.28
C ALA A 26 -15.78 4.20 -6.49
N ALA A 27 -16.97 3.79 -6.05
CA ALA A 27 -17.87 4.62 -5.26
C ALA A 27 -17.25 4.98 -3.90
N VAL A 28 -16.64 4.01 -3.21
CA VAL A 28 -15.90 4.28 -1.96
C VAL A 28 -14.74 5.23 -2.22
N ALA A 29 -13.98 5.01 -3.29
CA ALA A 29 -12.86 5.87 -3.64
C ALA A 29 -13.29 7.34 -3.88
N VAL A 30 -14.36 7.53 -4.64
CA VAL A 30 -14.95 8.86 -4.89
C VAL A 30 -15.46 9.48 -3.60
N GLN A 31 -16.18 8.72 -2.78
CA GLN A 31 -16.70 9.21 -1.49
C GLN A 31 -15.56 9.71 -0.59
N ILE A 32 -14.46 8.97 -0.49
CA ILE A 32 -13.30 9.38 0.31
C ILE A 32 -12.65 10.63 -0.28
N CYS A 33 -12.46 10.70 -1.60
CA CYS A 33 -11.92 11.91 -2.24
C CYS A 33 -12.78 13.15 -1.95
N LEU A 34 -14.11 13.00 -1.99
CA LEU A 34 -15.05 14.07 -1.67
C LEU A 34 -14.97 14.48 -0.20
N VAL A 35 -14.92 13.52 0.73
CA VAL A 35 -14.79 13.81 2.18
C VAL A 35 -13.54 14.65 2.45
N TYR A 36 -12.39 14.28 1.87
CA TYR A 36 -11.14 15.02 2.05
C TYR A 36 -11.19 16.39 1.41
N MET A 37 -11.64 16.48 0.16
CA MET A 37 -11.72 17.73 -0.59
C MET A 37 -12.63 18.74 0.11
N VAL A 38 -13.83 18.31 0.49
CA VAL A 38 -14.81 19.16 1.18
C VAL A 38 -14.28 19.57 2.56
N SER A 39 -13.74 18.62 3.33
CA SER A 39 -13.14 18.90 4.64
C SER A 39 -11.97 19.90 4.55
N GLY A 40 -11.11 19.78 3.54
CA GLY A 40 -10.02 20.70 3.28
C GLY A 40 -10.52 22.08 2.89
N LEU A 41 -11.49 22.16 1.97
CA LEU A 41 -12.06 23.42 1.51
C LEU A 41 -12.79 24.18 2.63
N TYR A 42 -13.51 23.48 3.50
CA TYR A 42 -14.11 24.10 4.70
C TYR A 42 -13.07 24.68 5.64
N LYS A 43 -11.92 24.01 5.80
CA LYS A 43 -10.82 24.53 6.62
C LYS A 43 -10.19 25.76 5.96
N VAL A 44 -9.98 25.76 4.65
CA VAL A 44 -9.47 26.95 3.93
C VAL A 44 -10.37 28.18 4.14
N GLN A 45 -11.68 28.00 4.27
CA GLN A 45 -12.62 29.11 4.49
C GLN A 45 -12.70 29.58 5.95
N GLY A 46 -12.24 28.78 6.91
CA GLY A 46 -12.35 29.09 8.34
C GLY A 46 -11.25 30.04 8.81
N GLN A 47 -11.63 31.13 9.51
CA GLN A 47 -10.68 32.13 10.03
C GLN A 47 -9.59 31.50 10.91
N VAL A 48 -9.96 30.62 11.86
CA VAL A 48 -8.99 29.95 12.75
C VAL A 48 -7.95 29.09 12.03
N TRP A 49 -8.28 28.58 10.83
CA TRP A 49 -7.34 27.80 10.02
C TRP A 49 -6.43 28.70 9.20
N GLN A 50 -6.95 29.84 8.73
CA GLN A 50 -6.16 30.88 8.06
C GLN A 50 -5.19 31.57 9.03
N ASP A 51 -5.60 31.75 10.29
CA ASP A 51 -4.76 32.33 11.33
C ASP A 51 -3.70 31.32 11.85
N GLY A 52 -3.78 30.05 11.45
CA GLY A 52 -2.85 29.00 11.88
C GLY A 52 -3.06 28.55 13.34
N THR A 53 -4.16 28.95 13.99
CA THR A 53 -4.45 28.66 15.40
C THR A 53 -5.42 27.50 15.60
N ALA A 54 -5.99 26.94 14.54
CA ALA A 54 -7.02 25.90 14.64
C ALA A 54 -6.58 24.70 15.50
N LEU A 55 -5.34 24.23 15.32
CA LEU A 55 -4.85 23.09 16.07
C LEU A 55 -4.77 23.39 17.58
N PHE A 56 -4.47 24.62 17.99
CA PHE A 56 -4.44 25.01 19.41
C PHE A 56 -5.81 24.84 20.08
N TYR A 57 -6.89 25.24 19.41
CA TYR A 57 -8.25 25.06 19.92
C TYR A 57 -8.67 23.59 19.94
N ILE A 58 -8.32 22.86 18.89
CA ILE A 58 -8.70 21.45 18.72
C ILE A 58 -8.05 20.56 19.79
N LEU A 59 -6.79 20.81 20.14
CA LEU A 59 -6.05 20.02 21.13
C LEU A 59 -6.43 20.31 22.59
N ARG A 60 -7.29 21.31 22.81
CA ARG A 60 -7.77 21.72 24.14
C ARG A 60 -9.24 21.39 24.36
N VAL A 61 -9.77 20.43 23.59
CA VAL A 61 -11.10 19.88 23.83
C VAL A 61 -10.96 18.73 24.81
N ASP A 62 -11.44 18.92 26.05
CA ASP A 62 -11.28 17.99 27.16
C ASP A 62 -11.79 16.56 26.86
N GLU A 63 -12.80 16.43 25.99
CA GLU A 63 -13.36 15.14 25.56
C GLU A 63 -12.39 14.33 24.67
N PHE A 64 -11.46 14.99 24.00
CA PHE A 64 -10.59 14.43 22.96
C PHE A 64 -9.11 14.76 23.19
N GLU A 65 -8.69 14.87 24.45
CA GLU A 65 -7.28 15.04 24.79
C GLU A 65 -6.63 13.72 25.23
N LEU A 66 -5.40 13.50 24.78
CA LEU A 66 -4.52 12.46 25.32
C LEU A 66 -3.56 13.13 26.32
N PRO A 67 -3.72 12.88 27.64
CA PRO A 67 -2.98 13.58 28.66
C PRO A 67 -1.47 13.39 28.49
N GLY A 68 -0.74 14.50 28.40
CA GLY A 68 0.72 14.55 28.25
C GLY A 68 1.23 14.60 26.80
N VAL A 69 0.42 14.25 25.79
CA VAL A 69 0.83 14.34 24.37
C VAL A 69 0.32 15.63 23.73
N SER A 70 -0.95 15.97 23.98
CA SER A 70 -1.56 17.19 23.43
C SER A 70 -0.87 18.46 23.92
N SER A 71 -0.44 18.49 25.19
CA SER A 71 0.24 19.63 25.83
C SER A 71 1.55 20.02 25.17
N ILE A 72 2.37 19.04 24.81
CA ILE A 72 3.66 19.28 24.13
C ILE A 72 3.44 20.02 22.81
N ILE A 73 2.33 19.75 22.12
CA ILE A 73 2.04 20.34 20.81
C ILE A 73 1.41 21.72 20.97
N TYR A 74 0.40 21.89 21.82
CA TYR A 74 -0.26 23.19 21.96
C TYR A 74 0.58 24.23 22.73
N GLU A 75 1.59 23.83 23.50
CA GLU A 75 2.54 24.74 24.15
C GLU A 75 3.58 25.31 23.16
N ASN A 76 3.70 24.74 21.96
CA ASN A 76 4.64 25.18 20.94
C ASN A 76 3.90 25.77 19.74
N ASP A 77 3.89 27.10 19.65
CA ASP A 77 3.22 27.85 18.57
C ASP A 77 3.67 27.41 17.17
N LEU A 78 4.94 27.02 17.01
CA LEU A 78 5.49 26.56 15.73
C LEU A 78 4.90 25.21 15.31
N LEU A 79 4.74 24.28 16.25
CA LEU A 79 4.10 22.98 15.99
C LEU A 79 2.60 23.15 15.70
N VAL A 80 1.91 24.02 16.43
CA VAL A 80 0.51 24.37 16.17
C VAL A 80 0.33 24.93 14.76
N TYR A 81 1.16 25.91 14.40
CA TYR A 81 1.11 26.55 13.09
C TYR A 81 1.37 25.52 11.98
N LEU A 82 2.50 24.79 12.06
CA LEU A 82 2.84 23.78 11.06
C LEU A 82 1.79 22.68 10.95
N GLY A 83 1.27 22.19 12.08
CA GLY A 83 0.24 21.15 12.10
C GLY A 83 -1.08 21.61 11.50
N THR A 84 -1.48 22.87 11.76
CA THR A 84 -2.68 23.48 11.18
C THR A 84 -2.58 23.52 9.65
N TYR A 85 -1.49 24.08 9.11
CA TYR A 85 -1.29 24.16 7.66
C TYR A 85 -1.04 22.81 7.00
N ALA A 86 -0.25 21.93 7.63
CA ALA A 86 0.00 20.59 7.13
C ALA A 86 -1.30 19.80 6.96
N THR A 87 -2.23 19.91 7.91
CA THR A 87 -3.56 19.28 7.82
C THR A 87 -4.34 19.76 6.60
N VAL A 88 -4.38 21.08 6.36
CA VAL A 88 -5.12 21.66 5.22
C VAL A 88 -4.50 21.25 3.89
N ILE A 89 -3.18 21.37 3.78
CA ILE A 89 -2.43 20.96 2.59
C ILE A 89 -2.68 19.48 2.31
N PHE A 90 -2.53 18.64 3.33
CA PHE A 90 -2.73 17.21 3.19
C PHE A 90 -4.14 16.86 2.67
N LEU A 91 -5.20 17.46 3.24
CA LEU A 91 -6.58 17.21 2.82
C LEU A 91 -6.86 17.61 1.37
N ILE A 92 -6.24 18.68 0.88
CA ILE A 92 -6.44 19.16 -0.50
C ILE A 92 -5.62 18.35 -1.52
N TYR A 93 -4.38 18.02 -1.19
CA TYR A 93 -3.49 17.32 -2.11
C TYR A 93 -3.70 15.80 -2.11
N PHE A 94 -4.24 15.21 -1.04
CA PHE A 94 -4.48 13.77 -0.98
C PHE A 94 -5.37 13.24 -2.11
N PRO A 95 -6.54 13.85 -2.43
CA PRO A 95 -7.36 13.41 -3.57
C PRO A 95 -6.56 13.42 -4.89
N LEU A 96 -5.80 14.48 -5.15
CA LEU A 96 -4.94 14.57 -6.35
C LEU A 96 -3.86 13.48 -6.35
N GLY A 97 -3.28 13.20 -5.18
CA GLY A 97 -2.32 12.14 -4.94
C GLY A 97 -2.85 10.75 -5.30
N VAL A 98 -4.08 10.46 -4.86
CA VAL A 98 -4.72 9.17 -5.10
C VAL A 98 -5.12 8.98 -6.57
N LEU A 99 -5.44 10.05 -7.30
CA LEU A 99 -5.77 9.96 -8.73
C LEU A 99 -4.57 9.53 -9.58
N VAL A 100 -3.34 9.90 -9.19
CA VAL A 100 -2.13 9.58 -9.94
C VAL A 100 -1.57 8.21 -9.53
N PRO A 101 -1.57 7.19 -10.41
CA PRO A 101 -1.22 5.82 -10.02
C PRO A 101 0.18 5.64 -9.43
N ARG A 102 1.14 6.49 -9.82
CA ARG A 102 2.53 6.44 -9.36
C ARG A 102 2.70 6.95 -7.92
N ILE A 103 1.91 7.93 -7.50
CA ILE A 103 2.00 8.52 -6.16
C ILE A 103 0.91 7.99 -5.21
N ARG A 104 -0.13 7.30 -5.73
CA ARG A 104 -1.17 6.64 -4.95
C ARG A 104 -0.68 5.87 -3.72
N PRO A 105 0.33 4.96 -3.78
CA PRO A 105 0.77 4.24 -2.58
C PRO A 105 1.40 5.16 -1.53
N TRP A 106 2.11 6.21 -1.97
CA TRP A 106 2.70 7.21 -1.08
C TRP A 106 1.63 8.10 -0.45
N ALA A 107 0.62 8.50 -1.22
CA ALA A 107 -0.53 9.25 -0.73
C ALA A 107 -1.32 8.44 0.31
N ALA A 108 -1.54 7.14 0.06
CA ALA A 108 -2.17 6.24 1.01
C ALA A 108 -1.35 6.07 2.30
N ALA A 109 -0.03 5.87 2.19
CA ALA A 109 0.84 5.78 3.37
C ALA A 109 0.86 7.07 4.19
N ALA A 110 0.92 8.23 3.54
CA ALA A 110 0.83 9.53 4.20
C ALA A 110 -0.52 9.71 4.92
N SER A 111 -1.62 9.25 4.31
CA SER A 111 -2.95 9.28 4.93
C SER A 111 -3.06 8.42 6.17
N ILE A 112 -2.52 7.20 6.12
CA ILE A 112 -2.48 6.32 7.29
C ILE A 112 -1.66 6.99 8.40
N GLY A 113 -0.49 7.55 8.08
CA GLY A 113 0.33 8.29 9.04
C GLY A 113 -0.39 9.49 9.65
N PHE A 114 -1.12 10.24 8.84
CA PHE A 114 -1.92 11.40 9.26
C PHE A 114 -3.05 11.00 10.21
N HIS A 115 -3.76 9.88 9.96
CA HIS A 115 -4.80 9.42 10.87
C HIS A 115 -4.26 8.80 12.15
N LEU A 116 -3.12 8.11 12.07
CA LEU A 116 -2.43 7.63 13.26
C LEU A 116 -1.96 8.78 14.15
N SER A 117 -1.46 9.88 13.57
CA SER A 117 -1.11 11.06 14.35
C SER A 117 -2.34 11.68 15.01
N ILE A 118 -3.48 11.76 14.32
CA ILE A 118 -4.76 12.19 14.93
C ILE A 118 -5.17 11.27 16.09
N ALA A 119 -5.07 9.95 15.93
CA ALA A 119 -5.41 9.00 17.00
C ALA A 119 -4.59 9.23 18.27
N VAL A 120 -3.29 9.50 18.10
CA VAL A 120 -2.34 9.68 19.21
C VAL A 120 -2.39 11.09 19.80
N ILE A 121 -2.62 12.11 18.98
CA ILE A 121 -2.56 13.51 19.40
C ILE A 121 -3.93 13.95 19.95
N MET A 122 -5.03 13.51 19.34
CA MET A 122 -6.39 13.93 19.65
C MET A 122 -7.26 12.82 20.28
N GLY A 123 -6.71 11.64 20.58
CA GLY A 123 -7.48 10.54 21.18
C GLY A 123 -8.62 9.96 20.30
N LEU A 124 -8.81 10.46 19.07
CA LEU A 124 -9.89 10.09 18.15
C LEU A 124 -9.66 8.74 17.46
N THR A 125 -9.52 7.68 18.26
CA THR A 125 -9.09 6.36 17.79
C THR A 125 -10.11 5.70 16.87
N SER A 126 -11.41 5.78 17.18
CA SER A 126 -12.47 5.19 16.36
C SER A 126 -12.56 5.82 14.97
N PHE A 127 -12.46 7.16 14.92
CA PHE A 127 -12.41 7.90 13.68
C PHE A 127 -11.18 7.53 12.86
N ALA A 128 -10.00 7.57 13.47
CA ALA A 128 -8.75 7.25 12.80
C ALA A 128 -8.74 5.82 12.23
N LEU A 129 -9.19 4.82 13.01
CA LEU A 129 -9.25 3.43 12.56
C LEU A 129 -10.20 3.25 11.37
N THR A 130 -11.35 3.95 11.38
CA THR A 130 -12.30 3.92 10.26
C THR A 130 -11.67 4.47 8.99
N MET A 131 -10.99 5.61 9.09
CA MET A 131 -10.33 6.24 7.95
C MET A 131 -9.15 5.40 7.42
N VAL A 132 -8.34 4.82 8.31
CA VAL A 132 -7.27 3.89 7.94
C VAL A 132 -7.83 2.68 7.18
N ALA A 133 -8.95 2.11 7.65
CA ALA A 133 -9.60 1.01 6.96
C ALA A 133 -10.05 1.39 5.53
N CYS A 134 -10.56 2.61 5.34
CA CYS A 134 -10.88 3.13 4.01
C CYS A 134 -9.63 3.33 3.15
N ASP A 135 -8.53 3.83 3.72
CA ASP A 135 -7.30 4.11 2.98
C ASP A 135 -6.60 2.83 2.47
N LEU A 136 -6.78 1.71 3.17
CA LEU A 136 -6.26 0.40 2.74
C LEU A 136 -6.80 -0.04 1.39
N VAL A 137 -7.99 0.44 0.98
CA VAL A 137 -8.55 0.18 -0.36
C VAL A 137 -7.60 0.68 -1.46
N PHE A 138 -6.94 1.82 -1.25
CA PHE A 138 -5.98 2.37 -2.21
C PHE A 138 -4.62 1.69 -2.19
N LEU A 139 -4.27 1.06 -1.07
CA LEU A 139 -3.00 0.36 -0.87
C LEU A 139 -3.04 -1.10 -1.37
N SER A 140 -4.22 -1.72 -1.41
CA SER A 140 -4.44 -3.12 -1.82
C SER A 140 -3.67 -3.52 -3.08
N GLY A 141 -3.89 -2.81 -4.19
CA GLY A 141 -3.20 -3.12 -5.45
C GLY A 141 -1.68 -2.87 -5.44
N ALA A 142 -1.17 -2.02 -4.54
CA ALA A 142 0.28 -1.84 -4.37
C ALA A 142 0.88 -2.98 -3.55
N ILE A 143 0.17 -3.46 -2.53
CA ILE A 143 0.55 -4.64 -1.74
C ILE A 143 0.58 -5.87 -2.63
N ASP A 144 -0.44 -6.08 -3.48
CA ASP A 144 -0.47 -7.22 -4.41
C ASP A 144 0.73 -7.22 -5.35
N ARG A 145 1.05 -6.06 -5.95
CA ARG A 145 2.24 -5.92 -6.81
C ARG A 145 3.55 -6.16 -6.04
N ALA A 146 3.63 -5.70 -4.79
CA ALA A 146 4.80 -5.92 -3.95
C ALA A 146 4.97 -7.41 -3.58
N LEU A 147 3.86 -8.10 -3.29
CA LEU A 147 3.82 -9.53 -3.00
C LEU A 147 4.21 -10.35 -4.24
N ASP A 148 3.68 -10.00 -5.42
CA ASP A 148 4.05 -10.65 -6.68
C ASP A 148 5.53 -10.47 -6.99
N TRP A 149 6.04 -9.23 -6.84
CA TRP A 149 7.47 -8.95 -7.00
C TRP A 149 8.34 -9.74 -6.02
N ALA A 150 7.94 -9.83 -4.74
CA ALA A 150 8.66 -10.60 -3.73
C ALA A 150 8.66 -12.09 -4.07
N ARG A 151 7.52 -12.63 -4.50
CA ARG A 151 7.36 -14.03 -4.90
C ARG A 151 8.22 -14.36 -6.12
N ASP A 152 8.28 -13.47 -7.10
CA ASP A 152 9.10 -13.66 -8.30
C ASP A 152 10.60 -13.53 -8.00
N SER A 153 10.98 -12.64 -7.09
CA SER A 153 12.37 -12.50 -6.63
C SER A 153 12.84 -13.77 -5.91
N VAL A 154 12.00 -14.36 -5.05
CA VAL A 154 12.29 -15.63 -4.38
C VAL A 154 12.41 -16.79 -5.39
N LYS A 155 11.52 -16.87 -6.39
CA LYS A 155 11.61 -17.88 -7.46
C LYS A 155 12.89 -17.75 -8.28
N ARG A 156 13.31 -16.52 -8.62
CA ARG A 156 14.56 -16.27 -9.37
C ARG A 156 15.80 -16.70 -8.60
N LEU A 157 15.84 -16.43 -7.29
CA LEU A 157 16.93 -16.87 -6.41
C LEU A 157 16.96 -18.39 -6.22
N GLY A 158 15.79 -19.03 -6.11
CA GLY A 158 15.67 -20.49 -6.06
C GLY A 158 16.08 -21.18 -7.37
N GLY A 159 15.61 -20.67 -8.51
CA GLY A 159 15.92 -21.19 -9.83
C GLY A 159 17.40 -21.02 -10.22
N SER A 160 18.01 -19.89 -9.86
CA SER A 160 19.44 -19.65 -10.11
C SER A 160 20.34 -20.60 -9.32
N ARG A 161 19.96 -20.97 -8.09
CA ARG A 161 20.70 -21.94 -7.27
C ARG A 161 20.59 -23.36 -7.80
N VAL A 162 19.41 -23.75 -8.29
CA VAL A 162 19.21 -25.07 -8.92
C VAL A 162 19.99 -25.17 -10.23
N SER A 163 19.94 -24.14 -11.08
CA SER A 163 20.70 -24.11 -12.33
C SER A 163 22.21 -24.23 -12.09
N GLN A 164 22.77 -23.50 -11.11
CA GLN A 164 24.19 -23.62 -10.76
C GLN A 164 24.55 -24.98 -10.18
N ALA A 165 23.67 -25.59 -9.37
CA ALA A 165 23.91 -26.93 -8.83
C ALA A 165 23.88 -28.00 -9.93
N THR A 166 22.96 -27.89 -10.90
CA THR A 166 22.90 -28.77 -12.07
C THR A 166 24.13 -28.62 -12.95
N GLU A 167 24.54 -27.40 -13.28
CA GLU A 167 25.77 -27.14 -14.05
C GLU A 167 27.03 -27.65 -13.35
N ALA A 168 27.12 -27.50 -12.02
CA ALA A 168 28.25 -28.00 -11.24
C ALA A 168 28.30 -29.54 -11.23
N ILE A 169 27.15 -30.22 -11.14
CA ILE A 169 27.06 -31.68 -11.20
C ILE A 169 27.43 -32.18 -12.61
N GLU A 170 26.93 -31.51 -13.65
CA GLU A 170 27.20 -31.86 -15.05
C GLU A 170 28.68 -31.62 -15.42
N ALA A 171 29.30 -30.58 -14.86
CA ALA A 171 30.73 -30.32 -15.00
C ALA A 171 31.60 -31.39 -14.32
N VAL A 172 31.19 -31.91 -13.16
CA VAL A 172 31.87 -33.02 -12.47
C VAL A 172 31.71 -34.33 -13.25
N ASP A 173 30.49 -34.66 -13.70
CA ASP A 173 30.20 -35.85 -14.51
C ASP A 173 30.99 -35.86 -15.83
N ASN A 174 31.11 -34.70 -16.48
CA ASN A 174 31.90 -34.58 -17.71
C ASN A 174 33.41 -34.65 -17.47
N SER A 175 33.89 -34.37 -16.26
CA SER A 175 35.32 -34.49 -15.91
C SER A 175 35.75 -35.92 -15.58
N ASP A 176 34.83 -36.76 -15.11
CA ASP A 176 35.06 -38.18 -14.79
C ASP A 176 34.91 -39.10 -16.03
N ARG A 177 34.51 -38.55 -17.18
CA ARG A 177 34.50 -39.29 -18.45
C ARG A 177 35.95 -39.55 -18.90
N PRO A 178 36.40 -40.82 -19.01
CA PRO A 178 37.74 -41.11 -19.49
C PRO A 178 37.89 -40.58 -20.92
N SER A 179 38.90 -39.74 -21.15
CA SER A 179 39.22 -39.05 -22.40
C SER A 179 39.76 -39.98 -23.51
N GLY A 180 39.15 -41.15 -23.70
CA GLY A 180 39.72 -42.27 -24.44
C GLY A 180 38.74 -43.11 -25.25
N VAL A 181 37.57 -42.60 -25.62
CA VAL A 181 36.65 -43.28 -26.58
C VAL A 181 36.39 -42.36 -27.77
N SER A 182 37.43 -42.04 -28.53
CA SER A 182 37.28 -41.45 -29.85
C SER A 182 38.50 -41.78 -30.71
N THR A 183 38.83 -43.07 -30.89
CA THR A 183 39.68 -43.55 -32.01
C THR A 183 39.77 -45.08 -32.05
N MET A 184 38.66 -45.83 -32.11
CA MET A 184 38.72 -47.26 -32.48
C MET A 184 37.52 -47.73 -33.31
N GLU A 185 37.05 -46.92 -34.26
CA GLU A 185 35.99 -47.35 -35.20
C GLU A 185 36.29 -46.96 -36.67
N SER A 186 37.56 -47.08 -37.09
CA SER A 186 37.98 -46.78 -38.48
C SER A 186 38.96 -47.79 -39.09
N LYS A 187 39.06 -49.01 -38.54
CA LYS A 187 39.93 -50.06 -39.13
C LYS A 187 39.27 -51.44 -39.11
N GLU A 188 38.11 -51.57 -39.73
CA GLU A 188 37.60 -52.86 -40.21
C GLU A 188 36.81 -52.59 -41.50
N THR A 189 37.53 -52.41 -42.60
CA THR A 189 37.06 -52.56 -43.99
C THR A 189 38.27 -52.35 -44.90
N ALA A 190 39.09 -53.39 -45.02
CA ALA A 190 40.01 -53.61 -46.13
C ALA A 190 40.25 -55.11 -46.26
#